data_AF-A0AA36EV26-F1
#
_entry.id   AF-A0AA36EV26-F1
#
_cell.length_a   1.000
_cell.length_b   1.000
_cell.length_c   1.000
_cell.angle_alpha   90.00
_cell.angle_beta   90.00
_cell.angle_gamma   90.00
#
_symmetry.space_group_name_H-M   'P 1'
#
loop_
_entity.id
_entity.type
_entity.pdbx_description
1 polymer ?
#
loop_
_entity_poly.entity_id
_entity_poly.type
_entity_poly.pdbx_seq_one_letter_code
_entity_poly.pdbx_strand_id
1 'polypeptide(L)'
;MSNEELCDFVRSRMHITESLEDICNQVVDRCLYTGSRDNTGIVLIAFPGAPKLLDEERGLNTRLENKIKEILDNCKSEGDVDLSLVMNELIDDKIEGLPPGGGLSSKRMTVGSILKRLRPGKI
;
A
#
# COMPACT_ATOMS: atom_id res chain seq x y z
N MET A 1 -18.95 3.82 4.53
CA MET A 1 -17.88 4.76 4.20
C MET A 1 -18.50 6.15 4.20
N SER A 2 -17.96 7.08 4.99
CA SER A 2 -18.41 8.47 4.99
C SER A 2 -17.80 9.24 3.80
N ASN A 3 -18.31 10.45 3.54
CA ASN A 3 -17.78 11.30 2.46
C ASN A 3 -16.31 11.68 2.68
N GLU A 4 -15.94 11.94 3.93
CA GLU A 4 -14.59 12.33 4.32
C GLU A 4 -13.61 11.16 4.18
N GLU A 5 -14.00 9.97 4.65
CA GLU A 5 -13.23 8.74 4.47
C GLU A 5 -12.98 8.41 2.99
N LEU A 6 -14.02 8.57 2.15
CA LEU A 6 -13.89 8.33 0.71
C LEU A 6 -12.96 9.36 0.06
N CYS A 7 -13.11 10.65 0.40
CA CYS A 7 -12.25 11.70 -0.16
C CYS A 7 -10.78 11.50 0.21
N ASP A 8 -10.49 11.18 1.47
CA ASP A 8 -9.13 10.95 1.93
C ASP A 8 -8.54 9.68 1.32
N PHE A 9 -9.35 8.63 1.16
CA PHE A 9 -8.93 7.43 0.47
C PHE A 9 -8.56 7.73 -0.99
N VAL A 10 -9.44 8.38 -1.76
CA VAL A 10 -9.19 8.73 -3.17
C VAL A 10 -7.96 9.64 -3.29
N ARG A 11 -7.83 10.66 -2.44
CA ARG A 11 -6.66 11.55 -2.41
C ARG A 11 -5.38 10.76 -2.16
N SER A 12 -5.41 9.82 -1.21
CA SER A 12 -4.26 8.96 -0.94
C SER A 12 -3.87 8.11 -2.15
N ARG A 13 -4.85 7.59 -2.93
CA ARG A 13 -4.58 6.75 -4.10
C ARG A 13 -4.06 7.56 -5.28
N MET A 14 -4.55 8.80 -5.47
CA MET A 14 -4.08 9.73 -6.51
C MET A 14 -2.60 10.11 -6.35
N HIS A 15 -2.04 10.00 -5.15
CA HIS A 15 -0.60 10.20 -4.93
C HIS A 15 0.27 9.00 -5.34
N ILE A 16 -0.33 7.86 -5.69
CA ILE A 16 0.33 6.56 -5.93
C ILE A 16 0.21 6.13 -7.38
N THR A 17 -0.97 6.34 -7.96
CA THR A 17 -1.27 5.97 -9.35
C THR A 17 -2.00 7.10 -10.07
N GLU A 18 -1.69 7.27 -11.35
CA GLU A 18 -2.42 8.18 -12.26
C GLU A 18 -3.63 7.49 -12.90
N SER A 19 -3.73 6.16 -12.77
CA SER A 19 -4.85 5.39 -13.31
C SER A 19 -6.10 5.61 -12.47
N LEU A 20 -7.01 6.46 -12.95
CA LEU A 20 -8.30 6.71 -12.30
C LEU A 20 -9.15 5.43 -12.23
N GLU A 21 -9.01 4.54 -13.21
CA GLU A 21 -9.69 3.24 -13.22
C GLU A 21 -9.23 2.37 -12.04
N ASP A 22 -7.93 2.29 -11.78
CA ASP A 22 -7.40 1.53 -10.63
C ASP A 22 -7.84 2.12 -9.29
N ILE A 23 -7.97 3.45 -9.21
CA ILE A 23 -8.49 4.13 -8.02
C ILE A 23 -9.96 3.76 -7.82
N CYS A 24 -10.77 3.82 -8.88
CA CYS A 24 -12.17 3.43 -8.86
C CYS A 24 -12.34 1.96 -8.43
N ASN A 25 -11.56 1.05 -8.99
CA ASN A 25 -11.57 -0.37 -8.63
C ASN A 25 -11.26 -0.56 -7.13
N GLN A 26 -10.26 0.13 -6.60
CA GLN A 26 -9.93 0.09 -5.17
C GLN A 26 -11.06 0.63 -4.28
N VAL A 27 -11.83 1.63 -4.72
CA VAL A 27 -13.02 2.10 -3.98
C VAL A 27 -14.11 1.04 -3.97
N VAL A 28 -14.40 0.43 -5.13
CA VAL A 28 -15.42 -0.62 -5.25
C VAL A 28 -15.06 -1.83 -4.40
N ASP A 29 -13.81 -2.28 -4.47
CA ASP A 29 -13.28 -3.37 -3.64
C ASP A 29 -13.43 -3.04 -2.15
N ARG A 30 -13.11 -1.81 -1.75
CA ARG A 30 -13.27 -1.38 -0.36
C ARG A 30 -14.72 -1.46 0.09
N CYS A 31 -15.67 -1.00 -0.73
CA CYS A 31 -17.09 -1.10 -0.43
C CYS A 31 -17.53 -2.55 -0.24
N LEU A 32 -17.08 -3.45 -1.14
CA LEU A 32 -17.34 -4.89 -1.06
C LEU A 32 -16.80 -5.48 0.25
N TYR A 33 -15.55 -5.19 0.61
CA TYR A 33 -14.91 -5.72 1.83
C TYR A 33 -15.51 -5.16 3.12
N THR A 34 -16.10 -3.96 3.09
CA THR A 34 -16.86 -3.41 4.22
C THR A 34 -18.28 -3.96 4.33
N GLY A 35 -18.64 -4.95 3.49
CA GLY A 35 -19.90 -5.67 3.57
C GLY A 35 -20.99 -5.13 2.65
N SER A 36 -20.67 -4.21 1.73
CA SER A 36 -21.64 -3.81 0.69
C SER A 36 -21.98 -5.02 -0.18
N ARG A 37 -23.28 -5.28 -0.33
CA ARG A 37 -23.81 -6.31 -1.25
C ARG A 37 -24.68 -5.73 -2.35
N ASP A 38 -24.70 -4.40 -2.44
CA ASP A 38 -25.44 -3.68 -3.47
C ASP A 38 -24.55 -3.42 -4.69
N ASN A 39 -25.19 -3.12 -5.82
CA ASN A 39 -24.50 -2.72 -7.03
C ASN A 39 -23.79 -1.37 -6.77
N THR A 40 -22.46 -1.39 -6.81
CA THR A 40 -21.63 -0.21 -6.52
C THR A 40 -21.04 0.32 -7.83
N GLY A 41 -21.39 1.55 -8.19
CA GLY A 41 -20.80 2.28 -9.32
C GLY A 41 -20.16 3.58 -8.85
N ILE A 42 -19.04 3.96 -9.47
CA ILE A 42 -18.31 5.20 -9.15
C ILE A 42 -17.84 5.88 -10.44
N VAL A 43 -17.93 7.21 -10.46
CA VAL A 43 -17.35 8.05 -11.51
C VAL A 43 -16.37 9.01 -10.83
N LEU A 44 -15.11 8.97 -11.24
CA LEU A 44 -14.05 9.83 -10.74
C LEU A 44 -13.64 10.83 -11.83
N ILE A 45 -13.80 12.12 -11.54
CA ILE A 45 -13.43 13.21 -12.45
C ILE A 45 -12.26 13.98 -11.84
N ALA A 46 -11.09 13.93 -12.47
CA ALA A 46 -9.91 14.66 -12.04
C ALA A 46 -9.79 15.99 -12.81
N PHE A 47 -9.79 17.10 -12.08
CA PHE A 47 -9.51 18.43 -12.63
C PHE A 47 -8.00 18.70 -12.72
N PRO A 48 -7.53 19.73 -13.45
CA PRO A 48 -6.10 20.05 -13.55
C PRO A 48 -5.38 20.31 -12.21
N GLY A 49 -6.12 20.66 -11.15
CA GLY A 49 -5.61 20.82 -9.79
C GLY A 49 -5.71 19.56 -8.90
N ALA A 50 -6.05 18.40 -9.48
CA ALA A 50 -6.10 17.15 -8.74
C ALA A 50 -4.72 16.79 -8.15
N PRO A 51 -4.70 16.07 -7.01
CA PRO A 51 -3.46 15.59 -6.41
C PRO A 51 -2.61 14.85 -7.45
N LYS A 52 -1.34 15.25 -7.56
CA LYS A 52 -0.36 14.59 -8.44
C LYS A 52 0.36 13.48 -7.70
N LEU A 53 0.97 12.57 -8.46
CA LEU A 53 1.92 11.61 -7.91
C LEU A 53 2.95 12.33 -7.05
N LEU A 54 3.16 11.84 -5.83
CA LEU A 54 4.22 12.33 -4.96
C LEU A 54 5.43 11.41 -5.13
N ASP A 55 6.57 11.98 -5.52
CA ASP A 55 7.84 11.26 -5.56
C ASP A 55 8.25 10.72 -4.17
N GLU A 56 7.72 11.32 -3.10
CA GLU A 56 7.89 10.85 -1.72
C GLU A 56 7.35 9.44 -1.50
N GLU A 57 6.31 9.03 -2.23
CA GLU A 57 5.71 7.69 -2.16
C GLU A 57 6.62 6.65 -2.84
N ARG A 58 7.26 7.02 -3.97
CA ARG A 58 8.35 6.22 -4.57
C ARG A 58 9.52 6.11 -3.59
N GLY A 59 9.92 7.22 -2.96
CA GLY A 59 10.97 7.24 -1.94
C GLY A 59 10.66 6.31 -0.77
N LEU A 60 9.42 6.29 -0.29
CA LEU A 60 8.96 5.38 0.74
C LEU A 60 9.01 3.92 0.30
N ASN A 61 8.54 3.61 -0.92
CA ASN A 61 8.57 2.25 -1.44
C ASN A 61 10.01 1.76 -1.64
N THR A 62 10.94 2.61 -2.05
CA THR A 62 12.38 2.30 -2.12
C THR A 62 12.98 2.09 -0.72
N ARG A 63 12.61 2.92 0.27
CA ARG A 63 13.04 2.73 1.67
C ARG A 63 12.55 1.41 2.24
N LEU A 64 11.28 1.07 2.01
CA LEU A 64 10.70 -0.22 2.40
C LEU A 64 11.44 -1.37 1.73
N GLU A 65 11.75 -1.27 0.44
CA GLU A 65 12.50 -2.29 -0.27
C GLU A 65 13.91 -2.49 0.27
N ASN A 66 14.63 -1.41 0.60
CA ASN A 66 15.96 -1.50 1.21
C ASN A 66 15.90 -2.14 2.61
N LYS A 67 14.90 -1.78 3.42
CA LYS A 67 14.69 -2.38 4.74
C LYS A 67 14.35 -3.86 4.68
N ILE A 68 13.49 -4.25 3.75
CA ILE A 68 13.18 -5.68 3.52
C ILE A 68 14.45 -6.44 3.13
N LYS A 69 15.34 -5.85 2.31
CA LYS A 69 16.64 -6.46 1.97
C LYS A 69 17.54 -6.59 3.21
N GLU A 70 17.65 -5.56 4.05
CA GLU A 70 18.41 -5.63 5.31
C GLU A 70 17.90 -6.75 6.23
N ILE A 71 16.58 -6.87 6.39
CA ILE A 71 15.95 -7.94 7.19
C ILE A 71 16.29 -9.31 6.60
N LEU A 72 16.22 -9.46 5.27
CA LEU A 72 16.56 -10.70 4.58
C LEU A 72 18.04 -11.08 4.72
N ASP A 73 18.95 -10.11 4.68
CA ASP A 73 20.40 -10.33 4.82
C ASP A 73 20.78 -10.66 6.27
N ASN A 74 20.10 -10.07 7.26
CA ASN A 74 20.31 -10.35 8.67
C ASN A 74 19.75 -11.73 9.08
N CYS A 75 18.68 -12.19 8.43
CA CYS A 75 18.12 -13.52 8.62
C CYS A 75 18.95 -14.59 7.90
N LYS A 76 19.98 -15.12 8.59
CA LYS A 76 20.89 -16.17 8.08
C LYS A 76 20.22 -17.51 7.69
N SER A 77 18.95 -17.75 8.03
CA SER A 77 18.21 -18.92 7.55
C SER A 77 17.34 -18.54 6.34
N GLU A 78 17.69 -19.05 5.17
CA GLU A 78 16.90 -18.87 3.94
C GLU A 78 15.47 -19.43 4.08
N GLY A 79 15.21 -20.24 5.10
CA GLY A 79 14.00 -21.00 5.40
C GLY A 79 12.75 -20.23 5.81
N ASP A 80 12.87 -19.21 6.66
CA ASP A 80 11.81 -18.92 7.65
C ASP A 80 11.30 -17.46 7.67
N VAL A 81 11.71 -16.65 6.70
CA VAL A 81 11.27 -15.24 6.63
C VAL A 81 9.96 -15.17 5.84
N ASP A 82 8.85 -15.08 6.57
CA ASP A 82 7.51 -14.85 6.03
C ASP A 82 7.13 -13.37 6.09
N LEU A 83 6.00 -13.01 5.45
CA LEU A 83 5.48 -11.64 5.46
C LEU A 83 5.20 -11.14 6.88
N SER A 84 4.83 -12.03 7.80
CA SER A 84 4.48 -11.68 9.19
C SER A 84 5.71 -11.21 9.97
N LEU A 85 6.82 -11.92 9.84
CA LEU A 85 8.11 -11.58 10.45
C LEU A 85 8.62 -10.24 9.90
N VAL A 86 8.60 -10.07 8.58
CA VAL A 86 9.00 -8.81 7.93
C VAL A 86 8.14 -7.63 8.41
N MET A 87 6.82 -7.82 8.52
CA MET A 87 5.93 -6.76 9.00
C MET A 87 6.18 -6.42 10.47
N ASN A 88 6.51 -7.39 11.33
CA ASN A 88 6.83 -7.14 12.73
C ASN A 88 8.14 -6.35 12.89
N GLU A 89 9.19 -6.72 12.17
CA GLU A 89 10.46 -5.99 12.17
C GLU A 89 10.29 -4.55 11.68
N LEU A 90 9.46 -4.34 10.65
CA LEU A 90 9.17 -2.99 10.12
C LEU A 90 8.32 -2.11 11.08
N ILE A 91 7.63 -2.68 12.07
CA ILE A 91 6.89 -1.92 13.09
C ILE A 91 7.87 -1.21 14.03
N ASP A 92 8.96 -1.89 14.40
CA ASP A 92 9.93 -1.36 15.36
C ASP A 92 10.79 -0.24 14.76
N ASP A 93 10.95 -0.22 13.44
CA ASP A 93 11.86 0.67 12.71
C ASP A 93 11.36 2.11 12.47
N LYS A 94 10.21 2.52 13.06
CA LYS A 94 9.61 3.88 12.97
C LYS A 94 9.75 4.55 11.59
N ILE A 95 9.18 3.91 10.57
CA ILE A 95 9.29 4.36 9.18
C ILE A 95 8.56 5.69 8.97
N GLU A 96 9.30 6.72 8.54
CA GLU A 96 8.75 8.03 8.18
C GLU A 96 8.03 8.01 6.81
N GLY A 97 7.00 8.84 6.65
CA GLY A 97 6.28 8.99 5.38
C GLY A 97 5.15 7.98 5.16
N LEU A 98 4.83 7.16 6.17
CA LEU A 98 3.71 6.22 6.09
C LEU A 98 2.38 6.95 5.81
N PRO A 99 1.46 6.34 5.03
CA PRO A 99 0.18 6.97 4.72
C PRO A 99 -0.61 7.36 5.99
N PRO A 100 -1.09 8.61 6.09
CA PRO A 100 -1.85 9.06 7.25
C PRO A 100 -3.11 8.20 7.43
N GLY A 101 -3.41 7.83 8.67
CA GLY A 101 -4.54 6.95 9.04
C GLY A 101 -4.34 5.46 8.74
N GLY A 102 -3.49 5.10 7.78
CA GLY A 102 -3.24 3.72 7.36
C GLY A 102 -1.97 3.07 7.92
N GLY A 103 -0.95 3.86 8.22
CA GLY A 103 0.33 3.38 8.77
C GLY A 103 0.97 2.27 7.93
N LEU A 104 1.77 1.40 8.57
CA LEU A 104 2.42 0.27 7.91
C LEU A 104 1.42 -0.76 7.37
N SER A 105 0.27 -0.93 8.03
CA SER A 105 -0.78 -1.88 7.63
C SER A 105 -1.28 -1.60 6.21
N SER A 106 -1.39 -0.33 5.82
CA SER A 106 -1.79 0.07 4.47
C SER A 106 -0.78 -0.30 3.38
N LYS A 107 0.46 -0.63 3.77
CA LYS A 107 1.56 -1.02 2.88
C LYS A 107 1.82 -2.52 2.84
N ARG A 108 1.04 -3.33 3.56
CA ARG A 108 1.21 -4.80 3.60
C ARG A 108 1.22 -5.44 2.21
N MET A 109 0.37 -4.97 1.30
CA MET A 109 0.34 -5.45 -0.09
C MET A 109 1.61 -5.09 -0.87
N THR A 110 2.13 -3.87 -0.67
CA THR A 110 3.39 -3.41 -1.28
C THR A 110 4.56 -4.22 -0.74
N VAL A 111 4.65 -4.40 0.59
CA VAL A 111 5.68 -5.23 1.25
C VAL A 111 5.62 -6.67 0.75
N GLY A 112 4.44 -7.27 0.67
CA GLY A 112 4.25 -8.61 0.13
C GLY A 112 4.66 -8.73 -1.34
N SER A 113 4.36 -7.73 -2.15
CA SER A 113 4.77 -7.69 -3.57
C SER A 113 6.28 -7.57 -3.72
N ILE A 114 6.93 -6.74 -2.89
CA ILE A 114 8.39 -6.60 -2.85
C ILE A 114 9.04 -7.91 -2.38
N LEU A 115 8.54 -8.51 -1.31
CA LEU A 115 9.05 -9.78 -0.78
C LEU A 115 8.93 -10.91 -1.80
N LYS A 116 7.78 -11.02 -2.48
CA LYS A 116 7.56 -12.00 -3.57
C LYS A 116 8.52 -11.78 -4.74
N ARG A 117 8.81 -10.52 -5.09
CA ARG A 117 9.78 -10.17 -6.14
C ARG A 117 11.21 -10.53 -5.74
N LEU A 118 11.57 -10.34 -4.47
CA LEU A 118 12.89 -10.66 -3.93
C LEU A 118 13.07 -12.17 -3.67
N ARG A 119 11.99 -12.92 -3.41
CA ARG A 119 11.99 -14.38 -3.23
C ARG A 119 10.90 -15.07 -4.09
N PRO A 120 11.12 -15.18 -5.42
CA PRO A 120 10.23 -15.94 -6.28
C PRO A 120 10.41 -17.45 -6.04
N GLY A 121 9.63 -18.06 -5.15
CA GLY A 121 9.64 -19.52 -4.95
C GLY A 121 9.24 -20.07 -3.57
N LYS A 122 8.84 -19.23 -2.60
CA LYS A 122 8.46 -19.67 -1.23
C LYS A 122 7.08 -19.21 -0.77
N ILE A 123 6.18 -18.94 -1.72
CA ILE A 123 4.76 -18.62 -1.45
C ILE A 123 3.90 -19.55 -2.29
#